data_AF-A0A451CE64-F1
#
_entry.id   AF-A0A451CE64-F1
#
_cell.length_a   1.000
_cell.length_b   1.000
_cell.length_c   1.000
_cell.angle_alpha   90.00
_cell.angle_beta   90.00
_cell.angle_gamma   90.00
#
_symmetry.space_group_name_H-M   'P 1'
#
loop_
_entity.id
_entity.type
_entity.pdbx_description
1 polymer ?
#
loop_
_entity_poly.entity_id
_entity_poly.type
_entity_poly.pdbx_seq_one_letter_code
_entity_poly.pdbx_strand_id
1 'polypeptide(L)' 'MAFRFYLPQKAIDAQTINVKKGAQVLPFQTKLAQAADMIIDIANHFAGVPILVVTDSWFGNNGLFKPVRQALGMQ' A
#
# COMPACT_ATOMS: atom_id res chain seq x y z
N MET A 1 -6.93 16.42 -1.04
CA MET A 1 -6.18 15.45 -0.21
C MET A 1 -6.69 14.05 -0.53
N ALA A 2 -5.85 13.16 -1.08
CA ALA A 2 -6.24 11.79 -1.37
C ALA A 2 -5.86 10.89 -0.18
N PHE A 3 -6.80 10.12 0.34
CA PHE A 3 -6.57 9.12 1.39
C PHE A 3 -6.91 7.74 0.84
N ARG A 4 -6.18 6.72 1.30
CA ARG A 4 -6.46 5.32 1.00
C ARG A 4 -6.54 4.55 2.33
N PHE A 5 -7.75 4.18 2.73
CA PHE A 5 -7.97 3.42 3.95
C PHE A 5 -7.78 1.92 3.71
N TYR A 6 -7.36 1.20 4.73
CA TYR A 6 -7.38 -0.25 4.72
C TYR A 6 -8.82 -0.75 4.86
N LEU A 7 -9.24 -1.64 3.98
CA LEU A 7 -10.58 -2.23 3.98
C LEU A 7 -10.50 -3.71 4.38
N PRO A 8 -11.09 -4.11 5.53
CA PRO A 8 -11.12 -5.51 5.93
C PRO A 8 -11.93 -6.36 4.93
N GLN A 9 -11.45 -7.57 4.63
CA GLN A 9 -12.12 -8.51 3.71
C GLN A 9 -13.61 -8.70 4.06
N LYS A 10 -13.93 -8.95 5.34
CA LYS A 10 -15.32 -9.10 5.80
C LYS A 10 -16.23 -7.92 5.47
N ALA A 11 -15.69 -6.69 5.42
CA ALA A 11 -16.46 -5.49 5.11
C ALA A 11 -16.70 -5.35 3.60
N ILE A 12 -15.73 -5.85 2.80
CA ILE A 12 -15.83 -5.95 1.34
C ILE A 12 -16.89 -6.99 0.98
N ASP A 13 -16.83 -8.17 1.62
CA ASP A 13 -17.80 -9.25 1.42
C ASP A 13 -19.22 -8.81 1.80
N ALA A 14 -19.37 -8.04 2.88
CA ALA A 14 -20.64 -7.46 3.31
C ALA A 14 -21.08 -6.24 2.48
N GLN A 15 -20.30 -5.81 1.47
CA GLN A 15 -20.58 -4.68 0.59
C GLN A 15 -21.02 -3.39 1.31
N THR A 16 -20.44 -3.14 2.48
CA THR A 16 -20.74 -1.94 3.28
C THR A 16 -20.46 -0.66 2.47
N ILE A 17 -21.17 0.43 2.76
CA ILE A 17 -21.04 1.67 1.96
C ILE A 17 -19.60 2.21 1.90
N ASN A 18 -18.80 1.96 2.93
CA ASN A 18 -17.43 2.45 3.07
C ASN A 18 -16.39 1.68 2.22
N VAL A 19 -16.75 0.54 1.61
CA VAL A 19 -15.82 -0.22 0.75
C VAL A 19 -15.89 0.19 -0.72
N LYS A 20 -16.78 1.12 -1.06
CA LYS A 20 -16.98 1.60 -2.41
C LYS A 20 -16.19 2.89 -2.64
N LYS A 21 -15.49 2.95 -3.76
CA LYS A 21 -14.94 4.19 -4.33
C LYS A 21 -15.78 4.54 -5.55
N GLY A 22 -16.65 5.54 -5.41
CA GLY A 22 -17.71 5.77 -6.40
C GLY A 22 -18.67 4.58 -6.44
N ALA A 23 -18.88 4.01 -7.63
CA ALA A 23 -19.75 2.83 -7.82
C ALA A 23 -19.02 1.48 -7.68
N GLN A 24 -17.69 1.47 -7.50
CA GLN A 24 -16.88 0.24 -7.54
C GLN A 24 -16.43 -0.18 -6.14
N VAL A 25 -16.59 -1.48 -5.84
CA VAL A 25 -16.02 -2.10 -4.64
C VAL A 25 -14.52 -2.30 -4.87
N LEU A 26 -13.69 -1.83 -3.94
CA LEU A 26 -12.24 -1.99 -4.04
C LEU A 26 -11.84 -3.44 -3.79
N PRO A 27 -10.84 -3.98 -4.52
CA PRO A 27 -10.32 -5.31 -4.24
C PRO A 27 -9.65 -5.33 -2.86
N PHE A 28 -9.73 -6.47 -2.19
CA PHE A 28 -9.01 -6.66 -0.94
C PHE A 28 -7.50 -6.62 -1.17
N GLN A 29 -6.80 -6.00 -0.23
CA GLN A 29 -5.35 -6.09 -0.08
C GLN A 29 -5.03 -6.29 1.39
N THR A 30 -3.93 -6.99 1.69
CA THR A 30 -3.41 -6.99 3.05
C THR A 30 -2.89 -5.59 3.41
N LYS A 31 -2.84 -5.27 4.71
CA LYS A 31 -2.31 -3.98 5.19
C LYS A 31 -0.91 -3.67 4.64
N LEU A 32 -0.04 -4.70 4.64
CA LEU A 32 1.35 -4.55 4.19
C LEU A 32 1.44 -4.42 2.67
N ALA A 33 0.64 -5.17 1.91
CA ALA A 33 0.59 -5.03 0.45
C ALA A 33 0.11 -3.62 0.05
N GLN A 34 -0.97 -3.13 0.67
CA GLN A 34 -1.47 -1.79 0.41
C GLN A 34 -0.45 -0.70 0.77
N ALA A 35 0.24 -0.84 1.90
CA ALA A 35 1.29 0.09 2.29
C ALA A 35 2.47 0.07 1.31
N ALA A 36 2.88 -1.11 0.82
CA ALA A 36 3.93 -1.23 -0.18
C ALA A 36 3.54 -0.50 -1.48
N ASP A 37 2.34 -0.74 -2.01
CA ASP A 37 1.83 -0.07 -3.20
C ASP A 37 1.85 1.46 -3.03
N MET A 38 1.38 1.95 -1.89
CA MET A 38 1.36 3.39 -1.60
C MET A 38 2.76 4.01 -1.55
N ILE A 39 3.74 3.32 -0.96
CA ILE A 39 5.14 3.77 -0.92
C ILE A 39 5.74 3.78 -2.33
N ILE A 40 5.48 2.74 -3.11
CA ILE A 40 5.98 2.61 -4.49
C ILE A 40 5.40 3.71 -5.39
N ASP A 41 4.09 4.00 -5.27
CA ASP A 41 3.44 5.08 -6.02
C ASP A 41 4.09 6.45 -5.73
N ILE A 42 4.41 6.72 -4.47
CA ILE A 42 5.12 7.95 -4.07
C ILE A 42 6.53 7.95 -4.65
N ALA A 43 7.28 6.86 -4.52
CA ALA A 43 8.64 6.78 -5.02
C ALA A 43 8.72 6.93 -6.56
N ASN A 44 7.78 6.34 -7.30
CA ASN A 44 7.67 6.47 -8.74
C ASN A 44 7.43 7.93 -9.19
N HIS A 45 6.71 8.72 -8.38
CA HIS A 45 6.55 10.14 -8.64
C HIS A 45 7.89 10.91 -8.61
N PHE A 46 8.85 10.45 -7.82
CA PHE A 46 10.20 11.01 -7.68
C PHE A 46 11.27 10.18 -8.42
N ALA A 47 10.88 9.49 -9.49
CA ALA A 47 11.79 8.64 -10.25
C ALA A 47 13.08 9.39 -10.67
N GLY A 48 14.23 8.73 -10.47
CA GLY A 48 15.56 9.31 -10.74
C GLY A 48 16.19 10.05 -9.56
N VAL A 49 15.47 10.24 -8.44
CA VAL A 49 16.00 10.78 -7.19
C VAL A 49 16.24 9.65 -6.18
N PRO A 50 17.34 9.64 -5.42
CA PRO A 50 17.52 8.70 -4.31
C PRO A 50 16.44 8.88 -3.24
N ILE A 51 15.66 7.83 -2.97
CA ILE A 51 14.59 7.84 -1.96
C ILE A 51 15.00 6.98 -0.76
N LEU A 52 14.92 7.57 0.45
CA LEU A 52 15.04 6.85 1.71
C LEU A 52 13.65 6.60 2.29
N VAL A 53 13.27 5.33 2.42
CA VAL A 53 12.03 4.92 3.10
C VAL A 53 12.35 4.59 4.55
N VAL A 54 11.73 5.32 5.50
CA VAL A 54 11.86 5.07 6.94
C VAL A 54 10.52 4.56 7.46
N THR A 55 10.53 3.40 8.11
CA THR A 55 9.34 2.78 8.70
C THR A 55 9.62 2.40 10.14
N ASP A 56 8.57 2.24 10.95
CA ASP A 56 8.72 1.67 12.28
C ASP A 56 9.16 0.20 12.24
N SER A 57 9.51 -0.34 13.40
CA SER A 57 10.05 -1.70 13.55
C SER A 57 9.06 -2.80 13.18
N TRP A 58 7.75 -2.54 13.17
CA TRP A 58 6.73 -3.52 12.78
C TRP A 58 6.75 -3.85 11.30
N PHE A 59 7.43 -3.02 10.49
CA PHE A 59 7.55 -3.18 9.05
C PHE A 59 8.85 -3.83 8.57
N GLY A 60 9.77 -4.18 9.49
CA GLY A 60 11.03 -4.85 9.16
C GLY A 60 10.92 -6.31 8.72
N ASN A 61 9.70 -6.87 8.66
CA ASN A 61 9.46 -8.24 8.21
C ASN A 61 9.37 -8.35 6.67
N ASN A 62 9.40 -9.58 6.15
CA ASN A 62 9.28 -9.87 4.72
C ASN A 62 7.92 -9.49 4.10
N GLY A 63 6.96 -8.97 4.87
CA GLY A 63 5.66 -8.53 4.39
C GLY A 63 5.66 -7.12 3.78
N LEU A 64 6.40 -6.16 4.36
CA LEU A 64 6.59 -4.82 3.75
C LEU A 64 7.97 -4.69 3.12
N PHE A 65 9.03 -5.07 3.83
CA PHE A 65 10.40 -4.83 3.38
C PHE A 65 10.68 -5.48 2.02
N LYS A 66 10.31 -6.76 1.85
CA LYS A 66 10.56 -7.51 0.62
C LYS A 66 9.96 -6.85 -0.63
N PRO A 67 8.64 -6.57 -0.72
CA PRO A 67 8.08 -5.95 -1.92
C PRO A 67 8.64 -4.55 -2.19
N VAL A 68 8.84 -3.73 -1.16
CA VAL A 68 9.41 -2.37 -1.33
C VAL A 68 10.86 -2.44 -1.80
N ARG A 69 11.68 -3.34 -1.22
CA ARG A 69 13.08 -3.54 -1.63
C ARG A 69 13.19 -4.05 -3.06
N GLN A 70 12.30 -4.94 -3.49
CA GLN A 70 12.25 -5.43 -4.88
C GLN A 70 11.93 -4.28 -5.85
N ALA A 71 10.97 -3.42 -5.52
CA ALA A 71 10.57 -2.33 -6.41
C ALA A 71 11.58 -1.17 -6.46
N LEU A 72 12.14 -0.78 -5.31
CA LEU A 72 12.91 0.47 -5.19
C LEU A 72 14.41 0.26 -4.93
N GLY A 73 14.79 -0.94 -4.50
CA GLY A 73 16.11 -1.21 -3.96
C GLY A 73 17.04 -2.03 -4.86
N MET A 74 16.54 -2.58 -5.96
CA MET A 74 17.37 -3.23 -6.96
C MET A 74 18.07 -2.14 -7.79
N GLN A 75 19.08 -1.51 -7.18
CA GLN A 75 20.09 -0.70 -7.86
C GLN A 75 21.32 -1.55 -8.14
#